data_AF-A0A0A9D7J4-F1
#
_entry.id   AF-A0A0A9D7J4-F1
#
_cell.length_a   1.000
_cell.length_b   1.000
_cell.length_c   1.000
_cell.angle_alpha   90.00
_cell.angle_beta   90.00
_cell.angle_gamma   90.00
#
_symmetry.space_group_name_H-M   'P 1'
#
loop_
_entity.id
_entity.type
_entity.pdbx_description
1 polymer ?
#
loop_
_entity_poly.entity_id
_entity_poly.type
_entity_poly.pdbx_seq_one_letter_code
_entity_poly.pdbx_strand_id
1 'polypeptide(L)'
;MNGNVLQEPVIISIAKKVGKTPAQVALRWNIQMGHSVLPKSVCEERIKQNLDVYDWSIADYLLAKFSEIEQVRLQRGNFAVNPQSVYKTHDELWDGDI
;
A
#
# COMPACT_ATOMS: atom_id res chain seq x y z
N MET A 1 -6.76 14.73 -1.42
CA MET A 1 -5.65 13.79 -1.17
C MET A 1 -5.57 12.81 -2.34
N ASN A 2 -4.38 12.60 -2.88
CA ASN A 2 -4.19 11.74 -4.05
C ASN A 2 -4.03 10.30 -3.55
N GLY A 3 -5.01 9.42 -3.77
CA GLY A 3 -4.97 8.02 -3.30
C GLY A 3 -3.92 7.13 -4.01
N ASN A 4 -3.04 7.73 -4.82
CA ASN A 4 -1.98 7.04 -5.52
C ASN A 4 -0.69 7.04 -4.70
N VAL A 5 -0.60 6.12 -3.74
CA VAL A 5 0.56 5.94 -2.86
C VAL A 5 1.87 5.68 -3.62
N LEU A 6 1.81 5.22 -4.88
CA LEU A 6 3.01 5.00 -5.69
C LEU A 6 3.74 6.30 -6.08
N GLN A 7 3.12 7.45 -5.83
CA GLN A 7 3.74 8.76 -6.02
C GLN A 7 4.36 9.34 -4.74
N GLU A 8 4.31 8.61 -3.62
CA GLU A 8 4.92 9.07 -2.37
C GLU A 8 6.44 9.28 -2.53
N PRO A 9 6.99 10.43 -2.10
CA PRO A 9 8.42 10.72 -2.24
C PRO A 9 9.32 9.65 -1.63
N VAL A 10 8.91 9.06 -0.51
CA VAL A 10 9.61 7.95 0.16
C VAL A 10 9.70 6.74 -0.78
N ILE A 11 8.58 6.32 -1.37
CA ILE A 11 8.52 5.16 -2.26
C ILE A 11 9.34 5.41 -3.53
N ILE A 12 9.21 6.59 -4.15
CA ILE A 12 10.00 6.97 -5.33
C ILE A 12 11.50 6.98 -5.01
N SER A 13 11.90 7.52 -3.85
CA SER A 13 13.30 7.58 -3.42
C SER A 13 13.89 6.19 -3.23
N ILE A 14 13.15 5.30 -2.57
CA ILE A 14 13.57 3.91 -2.36
C ILE A 14 13.66 3.18 -3.71
N ALA A 15 12.64 3.30 -4.57
CA ALA A 15 12.60 2.71 -5.90
C ALA A 15 13.85 3.07 -6.73
N LYS A 16 14.24 4.34 -6.72
CA LYS A 16 15.49 4.81 -7.36
C LYS A 16 16.74 4.16 -6.76
N LYS A 17 16.83 4.05 -5.43
CA LYS A 17 17.99 3.47 -4.75
C LYS A 17 18.16 1.98 -5.01
N VAL A 18 17.06 1.22 -5.09
CA VAL A 18 17.11 -0.23 -5.31
C VAL A 18 17.02 -0.62 -6.78
N GLY A 19 16.83 0.34 -7.70
CA GLY A 19 16.72 0.07 -9.13
C GLY A 19 15.45 -0.70 -9.52
N LYS A 20 14.34 -0.47 -8.82
CA LYS A 20 13.04 -1.14 -9.05
C LYS A 20 11.93 -0.11 -9.25
N THR A 21 10.75 -0.54 -9.67
CA THR A 21 9.59 0.34 -9.83
C THR A 21 8.94 0.68 -8.47
N PRO A 22 8.22 1.81 -8.35
CA PRO A 22 7.42 2.13 -7.16
C PRO A 22 6.44 1.01 -6.75
N ALA A 23 5.82 0.35 -7.74
CA ALA A 23 4.91 -0.77 -7.49
C ALA A 23 5.64 -1.97 -6.86
N GLN A 24 6.81 -2.33 -7.38
CA GLN A 24 7.64 -3.40 -6.81
C GLN A 24 8.08 -3.08 -5.38
N VAL A 25 8.42 -1.83 -5.07
CA VAL A 25 8.75 -1.39 -3.72
C VAL A 25 7.56 -1.52 -2.76
N ALA A 26 6.36 -1.10 -3.16
CA ALA A 26 5.16 -1.24 -2.33
C ALA A 26 4.80 -2.71 -2.06
N LEU A 27 4.97 -3.59 -3.05
CA LEU A 27 4.75 -5.02 -2.90
C LEU A 27 5.82 -5.67 -2.01
N ARG A 28 7.09 -5.34 -2.23
CA ARG A 28 8.20 -5.88 -1.43
C ARG A 28 8.11 -5.47 0.04
N TRP A 29 7.67 -4.23 0.32
CA TRP A 29 7.43 -3.76 1.69
C TRP A 29 6.42 -4.65 2.41
N ASN A 30 5.25 -4.90 1.81
CA ASN A 30 4.22 -5.77 2.40
C ASN A 30 4.74 -7.19 2.68
N ILE A 31 5.51 -7.76 1.74
CA ILE A 31 6.12 -9.09 1.90
C ILE A 31 7.11 -9.10 3.08
N GLN A 32 7.93 -8.05 3.25
CA GLN A 32 8.85 -7.95 4.39
C GLN A 32 8.15 -7.71 5.73
N MET A 33 6.92 -7.17 5.73
CA MET A 33 6.06 -7.11 6.92
C MET A 33 5.38 -8.46 7.24
N GLY A 34 5.60 -9.48 6.41
CA GLY A 34 5.06 -10.83 6.61
C GLY A 34 3.67 -11.04 6.00
N HIS A 35 3.22 -10.14 5.11
CA HIS A 35 1.92 -10.24 4.46
C HIS A 35 2.03 -10.84 3.05
N SER A 36 1.01 -11.61 2.63
CA SER A 36 0.77 -11.88 1.20
C SER A 36 0.17 -10.65 0.51
N VAL A 37 0.39 -10.49 -0.79
CA VAL A 37 -0.10 -9.35 -1.59
C VAL A 37 -0.98 -9.80 -2.76
N LEU A 38 -1.97 -8.98 -3.13
CA LEU A 38 -2.93 -9.25 -4.21
C LEU A 38 -2.94 -8.14 -5.30
N PRO A 39 -1.83 -7.91 -6.02
CA PRO A 39 -1.78 -6.88 -7.05
C PRO A 39 -2.62 -7.24 -8.27
N LYS A 40 -3.70 -6.50 -8.51
CA LYS A 40 -4.54 -6.68 -9.70
C LYS A 40 -3.92 -6.01 -10.94
N SER A 41 -3.76 -6.76 -12.03
CA SER A 41 -3.43 -6.22 -13.35
C SER A 41 -4.06 -7.06 -14.46
N VAL A 42 -4.34 -6.42 -15.60
CA VAL A 42 -4.68 -7.08 -16.88
C VAL A 42 -3.61 -6.86 -17.95
N CYS A 43 -2.56 -6.10 -17.63
CA CYS A 43 -1.42 -5.86 -18.51
C CYS A 43 -0.34 -6.89 -18.16
N GLU A 44 0.03 -7.71 -19.14
CA GLU A 44 0.99 -8.82 -18.99
C GLU A 44 2.32 -8.35 -18.39
N GLU A 45 2.88 -7.25 -18.90
CA GLU A 45 4.15 -6.71 -18.42
C GLU A 45 4.08 -6.34 -16.92
N ARG A 46 2.99 -5.70 -16.49
CA ARG A 46 2.79 -5.39 -15.06
C ARG A 46 2.57 -6.66 -14.23
N ILE A 47 1.93 -7.70 -14.78
CA ILE A 47 1.77 -8.98 -14.07
C ILE A 47 3.14 -9.59 -13.79
N LYS A 48 4.03 -9.62 -14.79
CA LYS A 48 5.42 -10.10 -14.64
C LYS A 48 6.19 -9.25 -13.62
N GLN A 49 6.14 -7.92 -13.75
CA GLN A 49 6.83 -7.00 -12.83
C GLN A 49 6.34 -7.12 -11.38
N ASN A 50 5.03 -7.30 -11.16
CA ASN A 50 4.47 -7.47 -9.82
C ASN A 50 4.93 -8.77 -9.13
N LEU A 51 5.40 -9.76 -9.90
CA LEU A 51 5.96 -11.01 -9.37
C LEU A 51 7.49 -10.91 -9.14
N ASP A 52 8.18 -9.97 -9.80
CA ASP A 52 9.61 -9.67 -9.64
C ASP A 52 9.89 -8.90 -8.32
N VAL A 53 9.64 -9.56 -7.19
CA VAL A 53 9.76 -8.99 -5.83
C VAL A 53 10.44 -9.94 -4.82
N TYR A 54 11.02 -11.05 -5.26
CA TYR A 54 11.54 -12.11 -4.38
C TYR A 54 13.07 -12.21 -4.33
N ASP A 55 13.77 -11.91 -5.42
CA ASP A 55 15.22 -12.02 -5.58
C ASP A 55 16.00 -10.82 -5.03
N TRP A 56 15.32 -9.86 -4.41
CA TRP A 56 15.90 -8.67 -3.79
C TRP A 56 15.14 -8.27 -2.52
N SER A 57 15.68 -7.34 -1.73
CA SER A 57 15.04 -6.83 -0.53
C SER A 57 15.29 -5.33 -0.31
N ILE A 58 14.42 -4.70 0.47
CA ILE A 58 14.59 -3.34 0.99
C ILE A 58 15.36 -3.46 2.30
N ALA A 59 16.50 -2.77 2.39
CA ALA A 59 17.30 -2.72 3.62
C ALA A 59 16.54 -2.03 4.76
N ASP A 60 16.81 -2.44 6.00
CA ASP A 60 16.04 -1.99 7.19
C ASP A 60 16.02 -0.47 7.37
N TYR A 61 17.13 0.22 7.11
CA TYR A 61 17.20 1.68 7.21
C TYR A 61 16.36 2.40 6.14
N LEU A 62 16.04 1.74 5.02
CA LEU A 62 15.10 2.24 4.02
C LEU A 62 13.66 1.88 4.41
N LEU A 63 13.43 0.69 4.96
CA LEU A 63 12.12 0.30 5.49
C LEU A 63 11.64 1.26 6.59
N ALA A 64 12.53 1.70 7.47
CA ALA A 64 12.21 2.66 8.52
C ALA A 64 11.58 3.95 7.99
N LYS A 65 11.88 4.38 6.75
CA LYS A 65 11.31 5.59 6.15
C LYS A 65 9.83 5.48 5.83
N PHE A 66 9.27 4.27 5.72
CA PHE A 66 7.83 4.10 5.45
C PHE A 66 6.96 4.65 6.59
N SER A 67 7.49 4.77 7.81
CA SER A 67 6.77 5.41 8.92
C SER A 67 6.57 6.93 8.74
N GLU A 68 7.27 7.55 7.78
CA GLU A 68 7.12 8.97 7.44
C GLU A 68 5.88 9.22 6.55
N ILE A 69 5.26 8.16 6.01
CA ILE A 69 4.11 8.27 5.10
C ILE A 69 2.84 8.53 5.92
N GLU A 70 2.08 9.55 5.53
CA GLU A 70 0.77 9.86 6.12
C GLU A 70 -0.20 8.68 5.92
N GLN A 71 -0.85 8.26 6.99
CA GLN A 71 -1.76 7.12 6.97
C GLN A 71 -3.20 7.58 6.73
N VAL A 72 -3.82 7.04 5.67
CA VAL A 72 -5.22 7.28 5.33
C VAL A 72 -5.85 5.99 4.79
N ARG A 73 -6.96 5.53 5.37
CA ARG A 73 -7.74 4.42 4.83
C ARG A 73 -8.46 4.85 3.55
N LEU A 74 -8.08 4.27 2.39
CA LEU A 74 -8.69 4.59 1.09
C LEU A 74 -10.08 3.95 0.91
N GLN A 75 -10.20 2.65 1.22
CA GLN A 75 -11.48 1.95 1.19
C GLN A 75 -12.17 2.06 2.55
N ARG A 76 -12.91 3.16 2.73
CA ARG A 76 -13.58 3.50 4.00
C ARG A 76 -14.90 2.77 4.23
N GLY A 77 -15.41 2.02 3.26
CA GLY A 77 -16.67 1.29 3.41
C GLY A 77 -17.94 2.16 3.37
N ASN A 78 -17.89 3.31 2.68
CA ASN A 78 -18.98 4.30 2.66
C ASN A 78 -20.37 3.73 2.32
N PHE A 79 -20.44 2.63 1.55
CA PHE A 79 -21.70 1.97 1.20
C PHE A 79 -22.43 1.39 2.44
N ALA A 80 -21.68 1.03 3.48
CA ALA A 80 -22.19 0.42 4.71
C ALA A 80 -22.40 1.43 5.84
N VAL A 81 -22.06 2.71 5.66
CA VAL A 81 -22.17 3.74 6.70
C VAL A 81 -23.27 4.73 6.33
N ASN A 82 -24.40 4.67 7.04
CA ASN A 82 -25.55 5.57 6.84
C ASN A 82 -26.54 5.49 8.02
N PRO A 83 -27.51 6.41 8.13
CA PRO A 83 -28.45 6.44 9.25
C PRO A 83 -29.32 5.18 9.41
N GLN A 84 -29.48 4.36 8.36
CA GLN A 84 -30.26 3.13 8.39
C GLN A 84 -29.42 1.87 8.66
N SER A 85 -28.10 1.94 8.47
CA SER A 85 -27.16 0.84 8.72
C SER A 85 -26.99 0.55 10.21
N VAL A 86 -26.46 -0.63 10.56
CA VAL A 86 -25.95 -0.89 11.93
C VAL A 86 -24.77 0.02 12.28
N TYR A 87 -24.03 0.51 11.29
CA TYR A 87 -22.93 1.47 11.45
C TYR A 87 -23.35 2.86 10.96
N LYS A 88 -23.49 3.81 11.88
CA LYS A 88 -23.90 5.19 11.62
C LYS A 88 -22.72 6.09 11.25
N THR A 89 -21.53 5.76 11.73
CA THR A 89 -20.28 6.49 11.46
C THR A 89 -19.17 5.56 10.99
N HIS A 90 -18.09 6.12 10.43
CA HIS A 90 -16.91 5.33 10.09
C HIS A 90 -16.18 4.81 11.33
N ASP A 91 -16.20 5.56 12.43
CA ASP A 91 -15.63 5.10 13.69
C ASP A 91 -16.35 3.85 14.19
N GLU A 92 -17.67 3.78 14.06
CA GLU A 92 -18.45 2.58 14.40
C GLU A 92 -18.16 1.39 13.46
N LEU A 93 -17.88 1.64 12.18
CA LEU A 93 -17.56 0.57 11.23
C LEU A 93 -16.16 -0.02 11.47
N TRP A 94 -15.21 0.82 11.90
CA TRP A 94 -13.79 0.45 12.00
C TRP A 94 -13.27 0.40 13.44
N ASP A 95 -14.14 0.51 14.43
CA ASP A 95 -13.79 0.55 15.86
C ASP A 95 -12.70 1.59 16.20
N GLY A 96 -12.71 2.72 15.50
CA GLY A 96 -11.72 3.81 15.63
C GLY A 96 -10.48 3.70 14.73
N ASP A 97 -10.29 2.60 13.99
CA ASP A 97 -9.14 2.39 13.09
C ASP A 97 -9.39 2.97 11.67
N ILE A 98 -9.58 4.28 11.56
CA ILE A 98 -10.02 4.98 10.33
C ILE A 98 -9.05 6.02 9.76
#